data_AF-W1PM00-F1
#
_entry.id   AF-W1PM00-F1
#
_cell.length_a   1.000
_cell.length_b   1.000
_cell.length_c   1.000
_cell.angle_alpha   90.00
_cell.angle_beta   90.00
_cell.angle_gamma   90.00
#
_symmetry.space_group_name_H-M   'P 1'
#
loop_
_entity.id
_entity.type
_entity.pdbx_description
1 polymer ?
#
loop_
_entity_poly.entity_id
_entity_poly.type
_entity_poly.pdbx_seq_one_letter_code
_entity_poly.pdbx_strand_id
1 'polypeptide(L)'
;MHRSKGGMPCNTVAEIEPDGLRLLQAMTGRRVWPIGPLLPLSHFSENGVRERGGKQLGISAERCIAWLDTRPLRSALYVSFGSRNTVSGWQLKELALGLEASGARFILVVRRP
;
A
#
# COMPACT_ATOMS: atom_id res chain seq x y z
N MET A 1 27.29 1.63 -33.43
CA MET A 1 26.25 2.36 -32.67
C MET A 1 26.41 2.08 -31.18
N HIS A 2 26.99 3.00 -30.42
CA HIS A 2 27.01 2.91 -28.95
C HIS A 2 25.63 3.28 -28.41
N ARG A 3 24.85 2.31 -27.93
CA ARG A 3 23.68 2.62 -27.11
C ARG A 3 24.18 3.15 -25.78
N SER A 4 23.96 4.45 -25.52
CA SER A 4 24.12 5.00 -24.18
C SER A 4 23.27 4.17 -23.21
N LYS A 5 23.84 3.69 -22.10
CA LYS A 5 23.04 3.04 -21.05
C LYS A 5 22.10 4.10 -20.46
N GLY A 6 20.83 4.11 -20.86
CA GLY A 6 19.82 5.01 -20.29
C GLY A 6 19.73 4.83 -18.78
N GLY A 7 19.30 5.84 -18.02
CA GLY A 7 19.12 5.68 -16.56
C GLY A 7 17.86 4.90 -16.21
N MET A 8 17.64 4.68 -14.92
CA MET A 8 16.57 3.88 -14.36
C MET A 8 15.71 4.72 -13.39
N PRO A 9 14.46 5.03 -13.75
CA PRO A 9 13.53 5.63 -12.80
C PRO A 9 13.12 4.61 -11.74
N CYS A 10 13.11 5.05 -10.49
CA CYS A 10 12.70 4.25 -9.33
C CYS A 10 11.58 4.98 -8.59
N ASN A 11 10.49 4.26 -8.31
CA ASN A 11 9.38 4.78 -7.53
C ASN A 11 9.69 4.75 -6.03
N THR A 12 10.60 5.62 -5.62
CA THR A 12 11.01 5.87 -4.24
C THR A 12 11.51 7.33 -4.13
N VAL A 13 11.81 7.79 -2.92
CA VAL A 13 12.46 9.09 -2.67
C VAL A 13 13.84 8.85 -2.05
N ALA A 14 14.77 9.79 -2.25
CA ALA A 14 16.15 9.62 -1.82
C ALA A 14 16.31 9.47 -0.30
N GLU A 15 15.40 10.10 0.45
CA GLU A 15 15.35 10.16 1.90
C GLU A 15 14.93 8.82 2.53
N ILE A 16 14.17 7.99 1.80
CA ILE A 16 13.66 6.71 2.33
C ILE A 16 14.70 5.59 2.17
N GLU A 17 15.40 5.52 1.03
CA GLU A 17 16.31 4.41 0.69
C GLU A 17 17.66 4.87 0.11
N PRO A 18 18.44 5.71 0.83
CA PRO A 18 19.68 6.27 0.29
C PRO A 18 20.72 5.19 -0.05
N ASP A 19 20.88 4.18 0.81
CA ASP A 19 21.80 3.07 0.56
C ASP A 19 21.31 2.14 -0.55
N GLY A 20 20.01 1.88 -0.60
CA GLY A 20 19.39 1.06 -1.65
C GLY A 20 19.60 1.66 -3.04
N LEU A 21 19.46 2.98 -3.18
CA LEU A 21 19.71 3.69 -4.42
C LEU A 21 21.19 3.64 -4.85
N ARG A 22 22.12 3.85 -3.91
CA ARG A 22 23.57 3.73 -4.17
C ARG A 22 23.96 2.32 -4.59
N LEU A 23 23.46 1.33 -3.87
CA LEU A 23 23.70 -0.09 -4.18
C LEU A 23 23.16 -0.44 -5.57
N LEU A 24 21.92 -0.04 -5.87
CA LEU A 24 21.30 -0.31 -7.17
C LEU A 24 22.05 0.37 -8.32
N GLN A 25 22.54 1.61 -8.11
CA GLN A 25 23.39 2.29 -9.07
C GLN A 25 24.72 1.57 -9.29
N ALA A 26 25.37 1.10 -8.22
CA ALA A 26 26.62 0.34 -8.31
C ALA A 26 26.43 -1.01 -9.01
N MET A 27 25.37 -1.75 -8.67
CA MET A 27 25.06 -3.06 -9.26
C MET A 27 24.69 -2.98 -10.74
N THR A 28 23.94 -1.94 -11.13
CA THR A 28 23.48 -1.80 -12.52
C THR A 28 24.45 -1.03 -13.41
N GLY A 29 25.35 -0.22 -12.83
CA GLY A 29 26.19 0.73 -13.56
C GLY A 29 25.38 1.78 -14.33
N ARG A 30 24.13 2.04 -13.92
CA ARG A 30 23.22 2.99 -14.54
C ARG A 30 22.89 4.10 -13.55
N ARG A 31 22.68 5.32 -14.06
CA ARG A 31 22.13 6.39 -13.24
C ARG A 31 20.74 5.97 -12.75
N VAL A 32 20.51 6.05 -11.43
CA VAL A 32 19.22 5.77 -10.81
C VAL A 32 18.55 7.09 -10.45
N TRP A 33 17.27 7.25 -10.80
CA TRP A 33 16.49 8.45 -10.50
C TRP A 33 15.34 8.11 -9.55
N PRO A 34 15.41 8.52 -8.27
CA PRO A 34 14.25 8.44 -7.39
C PRO A 34 13.21 9.48 -7.85
N ILE A 35 12.08 9.02 -8.39
CA ILE A 35 11.01 9.86 -8.93
C ILE A 35 9.67 9.63 -8.21
N GLY A 36 9.71 8.96 -7.06
CA GLY A 36 8.53 8.65 -6.28
C GLY A 36 8.12 9.77 -5.31
N PRO A 37 7.06 9.52 -4.52
CA PRO A 37 6.10 8.44 -4.71
C PRO A 37 5.19 8.72 -5.92
N LEU A 38 5.16 7.77 -6.87
CA LEU A 38 4.27 7.80 -8.03
C LEU A 38 2.87 7.39 -7.58
N LEU A 39 2.15 8.36 -7.03
CA LEU A 39 0.75 8.23 -6.68
C LEU A 39 -0.12 8.51 -7.92
N PRO A 40 -1.24 7.79 -8.10
CA PRO A 40 -2.14 8.06 -9.21
C PRO A 40 -2.72 9.46 -9.15
N LEU A 41 -2.85 10.09 -10.32
CA LEU A 41 -3.28 11.49 -10.45
C LEU A 41 -4.62 11.79 -9.78
N SER A 42 -5.50 10.78 -9.67
CA SER A 42 -6.78 10.91 -8.96
C SER A 42 -6.64 11.23 -7.47
N HIS A 43 -5.48 10.96 -6.86
CA HIS A 43 -5.21 11.38 -5.48
C HIS A 43 -5.02 12.88 -5.33
N PHE A 44 -4.71 13.59 -6.42
CA PHE A 44 -4.52 15.05 -6.44
C PHE A 44 -5.72 15.79 -7.02
N SER A 45 -6.80 15.07 -7.35
CA SER A 45 -8.03 15.65 -7.90
C SER A 45 -8.97 16.10 -6.78
N GLU A 46 -9.49 17.32 -6.88
CA GLU A 46 -10.51 17.87 -5.97
C GLU A 46 -11.82 17.04 -5.98
N ASN A 47 -12.11 16.36 -7.09
CA ASN A 47 -13.28 15.47 -7.24
C ASN A 47 -13.13 14.10 -6.52
N GLY A 48 -12.15 13.98 -5.62
CA GLY A 48 -11.92 12.77 -4.81
C GLY A 48 -11.34 11.59 -5.58
N VAL A 49 -11.07 10.51 -4.83
CA VAL A 49 -10.55 9.25 -5.36
C VAL A 49 -11.61 8.63 -6.27
N ARG A 50 -11.47 8.80 -7.59
CA ARG A 50 -12.27 8.02 -8.56
C ARG A 50 -12.10 6.53 -8.23
N GLU A 51 -13.21 5.78 -8.20
CA GLU A 51 -13.18 4.35 -7.95
C GLU A 51 -12.16 3.70 -8.89
N ARG A 52 -11.08 3.17 -8.32
CA ARG A 52 -10.19 2.30 -9.07
C ARG A 52 -10.97 1.03 -9.32
N GLY A 53 -11.08 0.61 -10.59
CA GLY A 53 -11.73 -0.64 -10.96
C GLY A 53 -11.35 -1.76 -9.99
N GLY A 54 -12.35 -2.29 -9.30
CA GLY A 54 -12.15 -3.13 -8.14
C GLY A 54 -13.46 -3.82 -7.75
N LYS A 55 -13.35 -4.90 -6.97
CA LYS A 55 -14.52 -5.63 -6.51
C LYS A 55 -15.28 -4.76 -5.51
N GLN A 56 -16.60 -4.69 -5.65
CA GLN A 56 -17.43 -3.91 -4.75
C GLN A 56 -17.23 -4.37 -3.30
N LEU A 57 -16.95 -3.41 -2.42
CA LEU A 57 -16.73 -3.66 -1.01
C LEU A 57 -18.06 -3.94 -0.31
N GLY A 58 -18.04 -4.80 0.71
CA GLY A 58 -19.22 -5.06 1.55
C GLY A 58 -19.56 -3.90 2.50
N ILE A 59 -18.61 -2.99 2.74
CA ILE A 59 -18.76 -1.79 3.57
C ILE A 59 -18.20 -0.62 2.77
N SER A 60 -18.94 0.49 2.71
CA SER A 60 -18.50 1.69 2.00
C SER A 60 -17.35 2.38 2.72
N ALA A 61 -16.53 3.14 1.98
CA ALA A 61 -15.40 3.86 2.55
C ALA A 61 -15.87 4.89 3.60
N GLU A 62 -16.99 5.54 3.35
CA GLU A 62 -17.59 6.56 4.23
C GLU A 62 -17.98 5.96 5.58
N ARG A 63 -18.53 4.73 5.59
CA ARG A 63 -18.86 4.03 6.84
C ARG A 63 -17.60 3.65 7.63
N CYS A 64 -16.53 3.24 6.95
CA CYS A 64 -15.25 2.96 7.60
C CYS A 64 -14.63 4.23 8.19
N ILE A 65 -14.67 5.35 7.46
CA ILE A 65 -14.17 6.65 7.92
C ILE A 65 -14.99 7.15 9.12
N ALA A 66 -16.31 7.14 9.03
CA ALA A 66 -17.17 7.53 10.15
C ALA A 66 -16.93 6.66 11.40
N TRP A 67 -16.64 5.36 11.24
CA TRP A 67 -16.25 4.50 12.35
C TRP A 67 -14.88 4.91 12.94
N LEU A 68 -13.90 5.26 12.10
CA LEU A 68 -12.57 5.73 12.52
C LEU A 68 -12.65 7.06 13.29
N ASP A 69 -13.52 7.98 12.87
CA ASP A 69 -13.71 9.29 13.52
C ASP A 69 -14.20 9.16 14.98
N THR A 70 -14.83 8.03 15.33
CA THR A 70 -15.24 7.74 16.71
C THR A 70 -14.13 7.13 17.59
N ARG A 71 -12.92 6.94 17.06
CA ARG A 71 -11.81 6.27 17.76
C ARG A 71 -10.73 7.27 18.16
N PRO A 72 -10.00 7.02 19.27
CA PRO A 72 -8.81 7.80 19.58
C PRO A 72 -7.77 7.75 18.44
N LEU A 73 -6.99 8.81 18.31
CA LEU A 73 -5.91 8.89 17.33
C LEU A 73 -4.94 7.70 17.51
N ARG A 74 -4.50 7.10 16.40
CA ARG A 74 -3.55 5.95 16.37
C ARG A 74 -4.04 4.72 17.17
N SER A 75 -5.35 4.51 17.29
CA SER A 75 -5.90 3.40 18.09
C SER A 75 -6.58 2.27 17.30
N ALA A 76 -6.59 2.35 15.96
CA ALA A 76 -7.18 1.34 15.08
C ALA A 76 -6.13 0.76 14.13
N LEU A 77 -6.14 -0.56 13.97
CA LEU A 77 -5.30 -1.28 13.03
C LEU A 77 -6.00 -1.44 11.67
N TYR A 78 -5.30 -1.13 10.58
CA TYR A 78 -5.76 -1.44 9.23
C TYR A 78 -4.98 -2.65 8.69
N VAL A 79 -5.70 -3.72 8.31
CA VAL A 79 -5.12 -4.95 7.80
C VAL A 79 -5.64 -5.23 6.39
N SER A 80 -4.72 -5.24 5.42
CA SER A 80 -5.02 -5.52 4.01
C SER A 80 -3.81 -6.14 3.33
N PHE A 81 -4.04 -7.19 2.54
CA PHE A 81 -3.00 -7.85 1.73
C PHE A 81 -2.96 -7.33 0.28
N GLY A 82 -3.72 -6.26 0.00
CA GLY A 82 -3.83 -5.68 -1.34
C GLY A 82 -4.68 -6.52 -2.30
N SER A 83 -4.81 -6.05 -3.53
CA SER A 83 -5.69 -6.66 -4.53
C SER A 83 -5.15 -7.92 -5.19
N ARG A 84 -3.83 -8.15 -5.12
CA ARG A 84 -3.12 -9.22 -5.85
C ARG A 84 -2.81 -10.45 -5.00
N ASN A 85 -2.96 -10.37 -3.68
CA ASN A 85 -2.66 -11.48 -2.79
C ASN A 85 -3.96 -12.05 -2.22
N THR A 86 -3.99 -13.37 -2.12
CA THR A 86 -5.06 -14.11 -1.46
C THR A 86 -4.47 -14.82 -0.24
N VAL A 87 -5.13 -14.69 0.90
CA VAL A 87 -4.78 -15.40 2.14
C VAL A 87 -5.59 -16.69 2.20
N SER A 88 -4.94 -17.82 2.53
CA SER A 88 -5.67 -19.08 2.69
C SER A 88 -6.70 -18.99 3.82
N GLY A 89 -7.75 -19.81 3.76
CA GLY A 89 -8.78 -19.84 4.81
C GLY A 89 -8.21 -20.12 6.21
N TRP A 90 -7.20 -20.99 6.29
CA TRP A 90 -6.48 -21.27 7.54
C TRP A 90 -5.74 -20.03 8.08
N GLN A 91 -4.92 -19.38 7.24
CA GLN A 91 -4.20 -18.17 7.65
C GLN A 91 -5.15 -17.04 8.05
N LEU A 92 -6.29 -16.90 7.35
CA LEU A 92 -7.31 -15.91 7.70
C LEU A 92 -7.93 -16.20 9.07
N LYS A 93 -8.18 -17.48 9.39
CA LYS A 93 -8.67 -17.89 10.70
C LYS A 93 -7.68 -17.54 11.81
N GLU A 94 -6.41 -17.92 11.65
CA GLU A 94 -5.37 -17.60 12.64
C GLU A 94 -5.18 -16.09 12.81
N LEU A 95 -5.24 -15.33 11.70
CA LEU A 95 -5.21 -13.87 11.75
C LEU A 95 -6.40 -13.30 12.54
N ALA A 96 -7.62 -13.82 12.31
CA ALA A 96 -8.81 -13.36 13.03
C ALA A 96 -8.72 -13.65 14.54
N LEU A 97 -8.26 -14.85 14.92
CA LEU A 97 -8.03 -15.21 16.31
C LEU A 97 -6.98 -14.32 16.98
N GLY A 98 -5.88 -14.03 16.28
CA GLY A 98 -4.84 -13.12 16.77
C GLY A 98 -5.33 -11.69 16.94
N LEU A 99 -6.15 -11.19 16.01
CA LEU A 99 -6.76 -9.87 16.11
C LEU A 99 -7.73 -9.78 17.29
N GLU A 100 -8.57 -10.80 17.49
CA GLU A 100 -9.48 -10.89 18.65
C GLU A 100 -8.71 -10.90 19.97
N ALA A 101 -7.71 -11.78 20.10
CA ALA A 101 -6.89 -11.90 21.30
C ALA A 101 -6.09 -10.62 21.62
N SER A 102 -5.72 -9.83 20.60
CA SER A 102 -4.99 -8.58 20.80
C SER A 102 -5.80 -7.47 21.49
N GLY A 103 -7.13 -7.58 21.50
CA GLY A 103 -8.03 -6.52 21.97
C GLY A 103 -7.96 -5.22 21.14
N ALA A 104 -7.22 -5.21 20.02
CA ALA A 104 -7.11 -4.06 19.16
C ALA A 104 -8.43 -3.79 18.43
N ARG A 105 -8.73 -2.52 18.19
CA ARG A 105 -9.77 -2.14 17.23
C ARG A 105 -9.19 -2.28 15.84
N PHE A 106 -9.89 -2.93 14.90
CA PHE A 106 -9.33 -3.16 13.58
C PHE A 106 -10.35 -3.02 12.45
N ILE A 107 -9.82 -2.72 11.26
CA ILE A 107 -10.49 -2.88 9.97
C ILE A 107 -9.73 -3.98 9.23
N LEU A 108 -10.38 -5.12 9.00
CA LEU A 108 -9.82 -6.26 8.26
C LEU A 108 -10.46 -6.35 6.88
N VAL A 109 -9.65 -6.15 5.83
CA VAL A 109 -10.10 -6.30 4.44
C VAL A 109 -9.92 -7.76 4.01
N VAL A 110 -11.03 -8.46 3.84
CA VAL A 110 -11.04 -9.88 3.45
C VAL A 110 -11.39 -10.04 1.98
N ARG A 111 -10.59 -10.84 1.27
CA ARG A 111 -10.91 -11.35 -0.05
C ARG A 111 -11.13 -12.85 0.07
N ARG A 112 -12.26 -13.36 -0.44
CA ARG A 112 -12.47 -14.81 -0.52
C ARG A 112 -11.35 -15.45 -1.34
N PRO A 113 -10.84 -16.63 -0.91
CA PRO A 113 -9.86 -17.38 -1.66
C PRO A 113 -10.18 -17.53 -3.15
#